data_AF-A0A2P5ABQ5-F1
#
_entry.id   AF-A0A2P5ABQ5-F1
#
_cell.length_a   1.000
_cell.length_b   1.000
_cell.length_c   1.000
_cell.angle_alpha   90.00
_cell.angle_beta   90.00
_cell.angle_gamma   90.00
#
_symmetry.space_group_name_H-M   'P 1'
#
loop_
_entity.id
_entity.type
_entity.pdbx_description
1 polymer ?
#
loop_
_entity_poly.entity_id
_entity_poly.type
_entity_poly.pdbx_seq_one_letter_code
_entity_poly.pdbx_strand_id
1 'polypeptide(L)'
;VEDVVVDNENHKVIVRGKNVDPIEILGRLRKKYSRNAQLVSPIPKPENKEDEKYKEDQAQLKVVVLQVSMHCQGCADDIKKYLEKMRGVLTVEPNIEKSMVIVRGIVDPSKLVQYIKKRLGKNAEILKQETGQANCCKKEPMWDNKWHCPPSHSSAQCICPSDMFSDENPFACRIM
;
A
#
# COMPACT_ATOMS: atom_id res chain seq x y z
N VAL A 1 -38.01 -22.44 -4.58
CA VAL A 1 -38.46 -21.03 -4.69
C VAL A 1 -39.95 -21.05 -4.44
N GLU A 2 -40.42 -20.33 -3.43
CA GLU A 2 -41.83 -20.29 -3.04
C GLU A 2 -42.54 -19.14 -3.77
N ASP A 3 -41.94 -17.95 -3.82
CA ASP A 3 -42.44 -16.81 -4.59
C ASP A 3 -41.31 -16.03 -5.27
N VAL A 4 -41.63 -15.40 -6.41
CA VAL A 4 -40.76 -14.42 -7.07
C VAL A 4 -41.59 -13.16 -7.33
N VAL A 5 -41.16 -12.04 -6.75
CA VAL A 5 -41.75 -10.71 -6.99
C VAL A 5 -40.76 -9.91 -7.85
N VAL A 6 -41.25 -9.30 -8.93
CA VAL A 6 -40.45 -8.48 -9.85
C VAL A 6 -40.97 -7.06 -9.80
N ASP A 7 -40.14 -6.15 -9.29
CA ASP A 7 -40.40 -4.71 -9.30
C ASP A 7 -39.72 -4.12 -10.53
N ASN A 8 -40.48 -3.87 -11.60
CA ASN A 8 -39.93 -3.33 -12.85
C ASN A 8 -39.45 -1.87 -12.68
N GLU A 9 -40.16 -1.09 -11.87
CA GLU A 9 -39.83 0.33 -11.60
C GLU A 9 -38.49 0.48 -10.89
N ASN A 10 -38.17 -0.43 -9.97
CA ASN A 10 -36.94 -0.40 -9.18
C ASN A 10 -35.86 -1.35 -9.72
N HIS A 11 -36.10 -1.97 -10.89
CA HIS A 11 -35.27 -3.02 -11.48
C HIS A 11 -34.81 -4.07 -10.44
N LYS A 12 -35.73 -4.50 -9.57
CA LYS A 12 -35.44 -5.40 -8.44
C LYS A 12 -36.23 -6.69 -8.56
N VAL A 13 -35.57 -7.81 -8.23
CA VAL A 13 -36.22 -9.12 -8.14
C VAL A 13 -36.05 -9.66 -6.72
N ILE A 14 -37.17 -9.94 -6.05
CA ILE A 14 -37.23 -10.48 -4.70
C ILE A 14 -37.63 -11.95 -4.81
N VAL A 15 -36.75 -12.84 -4.40
CA VAL A 15 -36.99 -14.29 -4.42
C VAL A 15 -37.21 -14.76 -2.98
N ARG A 16 -38.38 -15.33 -2.69
CA ARG A 16 -38.72 -15.91 -1.38
C ARG A 16 -38.66 -17.43 -1.46
N GLY A 17 -38.07 -18.07 -0.46
CA GLY A 17 -38.08 -19.51 -0.31
C GLY A 17 -37.20 -20.00 0.83
N LYS A 18 -37.64 -21.06 1.52
CA LYS A 18 -36.99 -21.57 2.74
C LYS A 18 -35.61 -22.22 2.53
N ASN A 19 -35.35 -22.79 1.35
CA ASN A 19 -34.11 -23.54 1.03
C ASN A 19 -33.43 -23.01 -0.24
N VAL A 20 -33.46 -21.70 -0.50
CA VAL A 20 -32.86 -21.15 -1.72
C VAL A 20 -31.73 -20.20 -1.38
N ASP A 21 -30.51 -20.60 -1.73
CA ASP A 21 -29.33 -19.80 -1.49
C ASP A 21 -29.25 -18.62 -2.47
N PRO A 22 -29.05 -17.39 -1.98
CA PRO A 22 -29.00 -16.20 -2.82
C PRO A 22 -27.80 -16.23 -3.79
N ILE A 23 -26.72 -16.93 -3.42
CA ILE A 23 -25.50 -17.06 -4.24
C ILE A 23 -25.77 -17.95 -5.46
N GLU A 24 -26.52 -19.04 -5.30
CA GLU A 24 -26.83 -19.93 -6.41
C GLU A 24 -27.76 -19.24 -7.42
N ILE A 25 -28.76 -18.51 -6.91
CA ILE A 25 -29.64 -17.68 -7.74
C ILE A 25 -28.82 -16.63 -8.50
N LEU A 26 -27.93 -15.91 -7.80
CA LEU A 26 -27.06 -14.90 -8.39
C LEU A 26 -26.15 -15.51 -9.48
N GLY A 27 -25.60 -16.69 -9.24
CA GLY A 27 -24.78 -17.42 -10.21
C GLY A 27 -25.57 -17.79 -11.47
N ARG A 28 -26.80 -18.27 -11.31
CA ARG A 28 -27.71 -18.59 -12.43
C ARG A 28 -28.11 -17.33 -13.21
N LEU A 29 -28.40 -16.24 -12.52
CA LEU A 29 -28.75 -14.96 -13.13
C LEU A 29 -27.58 -14.36 -13.92
N ARG A 30 -26.36 -14.38 -13.37
CA ARG A 30 -25.17 -13.89 -14.07
C ARG A 30 -24.82 -14.72 -15.31
N LYS A 31 -25.02 -16.04 -15.25
CA LYS A 31 -24.81 -16.95 -16.39
C LYS A 31 -25.85 -16.74 -17.49
N LYS A 32 -27.12 -16.49 -17.13
CA LYS A 32 -28.23 -16.38 -18.08
C LYS A 32 -28.42 -14.96 -18.61
N TYR A 33 -28.22 -13.96 -17.77
CA TYR A 33 -28.39 -12.53 -18.06
C TYR A 33 -27.09 -11.82 -17.67
N SER A 34 -26.18 -11.71 -18.65
CA SER A 34 -24.80 -11.29 -18.43
C SER A 34 -24.67 -9.96 -17.65
N ARG A 35 -23.70 -9.96 -16.73
CA ARG A 35 -23.00 -8.87 -16.03
C ARG A 35 -23.73 -8.01 -14.98
N ASN A 36 -25.06 -7.86 -14.96
CA ASN A 36 -25.66 -6.77 -14.17
C ASN A 36 -26.48 -7.19 -12.93
N ALA A 37 -26.52 -8.47 -12.56
CA ALA A 37 -27.25 -8.91 -11.36
C ALA A 37 -26.41 -8.69 -10.07
N GLN A 38 -26.91 -7.85 -9.18
CA GLN A 38 -26.37 -7.60 -7.83
C GLN A 38 -27.39 -8.01 -6.76
N LEU A 39 -26.93 -8.68 -5.71
CA LEU A 39 -27.79 -9.14 -4.62
C LEU A 39 -28.13 -7.94 -3.70
N VAL A 40 -29.41 -7.58 -3.63
CA VAL A 40 -29.91 -6.49 -2.77
C VAL A 40 -30.60 -7.08 -1.55
N SER A 41 -29.83 -7.31 -0.49
CA SER A 41 -30.24 -7.54 0.92
C SER A 41 -30.81 -8.92 1.30
N PRO A 42 -30.75 -9.34 2.60
CA PRO A 42 -30.55 -8.55 3.82
C PRO A 42 -29.08 -8.17 4.07
N ILE A 43 -28.83 -6.89 4.36
CA ILE A 43 -27.64 -6.45 5.09
C ILE A 43 -28.04 -6.59 6.57
N PRO A 44 -27.58 -7.60 7.34
CA PRO A 44 -27.55 -7.45 8.77
C PRO A 44 -26.59 -6.30 9.06
N LYS A 45 -27.06 -5.33 9.85
CA LYS A 45 -26.22 -4.27 10.43
C LYS A 45 -24.97 -4.94 11.00
N PRO A 46 -23.73 -4.45 10.75
CA PRO A 46 -22.56 -5.05 11.35
C PRO A 46 -22.57 -4.77 12.86
N GLU A 47 -23.13 -5.71 13.62
CA GLU A 47 -22.87 -5.86 15.04
C GLU A 47 -21.46 -6.41 15.20
N ASN A 48 -20.63 -5.60 15.86
CA ASN A 48 -19.31 -5.95 16.36
C ASN A 48 -19.36 -7.24 17.18
N LYS A 49 -18.50 -8.22 16.84
CA LYS A 49 -17.80 -9.23 17.67
C LYS A 49 -17.03 -10.13 16.68
N GLU A 50 -15.69 -10.08 16.67
CA GLU A 50 -14.79 -11.03 17.36
C GLU A 50 -15.11 -12.46 16.87
N ASP A 51 -14.23 -13.12 16.09
CA ASP A 51 -13.21 -13.98 16.69
C ASP A 51 -12.02 -14.31 15.74
N GLU A 52 -10.82 -14.13 16.30
CA GLU A 52 -9.68 -15.04 16.30
C GLU A 52 -9.04 -15.55 15.00
N LYS A 53 -7.78 -15.10 14.80
CA LYS A 53 -6.56 -15.93 14.75
C LYS A 53 -5.53 -15.47 13.72
N TYR A 54 -4.86 -14.33 13.93
CA TYR A 54 -3.43 -14.15 13.59
C TYR A 54 -2.80 -13.17 14.57
N LYS A 55 -1.95 -13.71 15.47
CA LYS A 55 -0.98 -12.92 16.23
C LYS A 55 0.07 -12.43 15.24
N GLU A 56 0.06 -11.15 14.86
CA GLU A 56 1.24 -10.51 14.28
C GLU A 56 1.40 -9.11 14.88
N ASP A 57 2.62 -8.90 15.38
CA ASP A 57 3.13 -7.78 16.16
C ASP A 57 2.62 -6.40 15.71
N GLN A 58 2.08 -5.66 16.67
CA GLN A 58 1.78 -4.23 16.53
C GLN A 58 3.08 -3.46 16.33
N ALA A 59 3.40 -3.22 15.07
CA ALA A 59 4.59 -2.50 14.69
C ALA A 59 4.38 -0.99 14.94
N GLN A 60 4.67 -0.57 16.17
CA GLN A 60 4.53 0.81 16.61
C GLN A 60 5.47 1.74 15.83
N LEU A 61 4.95 2.89 15.40
CA LEU A 61 5.75 3.96 14.79
C LEU A 61 6.72 4.52 15.84
N LYS A 62 8.03 4.43 15.56
CA LYS A 62 9.09 4.92 16.43
C LYS A 62 9.74 6.16 15.81
N VAL A 63 10.03 7.14 16.65
CA VAL A 63 10.88 8.28 16.28
C VAL A 63 12.24 8.07 16.94
N VAL A 64 13.27 7.92 16.12
CA VAL A 64 14.64 7.65 16.57
C VAL A 64 15.53 8.81 16.16
N VAL A 65 16.21 9.41 17.12
CA VAL A 65 17.20 10.46 16.88
C VAL A 65 18.59 9.85 16.95
N LEU A 66 19.30 9.88 15.83
CA LEU A 66 20.65 9.35 15.65
C LEU A 66 21.63 10.52 15.51
N GLN A 67 22.78 10.44 16.18
CA GLN A 67 23.91 11.34 15.96
C GLN A 67 24.87 10.68 14.97
N VAL A 68 25.19 11.39 13.88
CA VAL A 68 26.05 10.87 12.80
C VAL A 68 26.98 11.99 12.32
N SER A 69 28.28 11.71 12.22
CA SER A 69 29.26 12.68 11.74
C SER A 69 29.02 13.06 10.27
N MET A 70 28.68 14.32 10.03
CA MET A 70 28.38 14.88 8.71
C MET A 70 29.06 16.24 8.55
N HIS A 71 29.87 16.40 7.50
CA HIS A 71 30.71 17.59 7.30
C HIS A 71 30.29 18.44 6.09
N CYS A 72 29.37 17.96 5.25
CA CYS A 72 28.90 18.65 4.05
C CYS A 72 27.45 18.28 3.73
N GLN A 73 26.80 19.05 2.85
CA GLN A 73 25.44 18.76 2.38
C GLN A 73 25.35 17.41 1.66
N GLY A 74 26.36 17.04 0.85
CA GLY A 74 26.40 15.73 0.20
C GLY A 74 26.33 14.55 1.17
N CYS A 75 27.01 14.67 2.33
CA CYS A 75 26.91 13.67 3.40
C CYS A 75 25.49 13.55 3.97
N ALA A 76 24.76 14.67 4.09
CA ALA A 76 23.38 14.68 4.56
C ALA A 76 22.46 13.97 3.56
N ASP A 77 22.63 14.28 2.28
CA ASP A 77 21.84 13.72 1.19
C ASP A 77 22.09 12.22 1.02
N ASP A 78 23.34 11.77 1.14
CA ASP A 78 23.67 10.36 1.08
C ASP A 78 22.99 9.60 2.22
N ILE A 79 23.09 10.10 3.46
CA ILE A 79 22.43 9.48 4.61
C ILE A 79 20.92 9.40 4.39
N LYS A 80 20.29 10.48 3.93
CA LYS A 80 18.86 10.51 3.61
C LYS A 80 18.50 9.45 2.57
N LYS A 81 19.20 9.42 1.43
CA LYS A 81 18.97 8.44 0.34
C LYS A 81 19.11 7.00 0.79
N TYR A 82 20.08 6.70 1.66
CA TYR A 82 20.30 5.34 2.15
C TYR A 82 19.24 4.92 3.17
N LEU A 83 18.85 5.81 4.07
CA LEU A 83 17.84 5.51 5.08
C LEU A 83 16.43 5.39 4.47
N GLU A 84 16.08 6.19 3.47
CA GLU A 84 14.81 6.07 2.74
C GLU A 84 14.68 4.74 1.98
N LYS A 85 15.80 4.11 1.59
CA LYS A 85 15.81 2.78 0.96
C LYS A 85 15.57 1.63 1.96
N MET A 86 15.60 1.90 3.26
CA MET A 86 15.38 0.87 4.27
C MET A 86 13.89 0.61 4.48
N ARG A 87 13.50 -0.67 4.47
CA ARG A 87 12.10 -1.07 4.74
C ARG A 87 11.70 -0.64 6.16
N GLY A 88 10.54 -0.01 6.26
CA GLY A 88 9.97 0.47 7.52
C GLY A 88 10.31 1.92 7.86
N VAL A 89 11.21 2.59 7.11
CA VAL A 89 11.44 4.03 7.26
C VAL A 89 10.38 4.80 6.46
N LEU A 90 9.74 5.77 7.10
CA LEU A 90 8.74 6.64 6.46
C LEU A 90 9.32 8.01 6.11
N THR A 91 10.05 8.61 7.04
CA THR A 91 10.58 9.97 6.87
C THR A 91 11.94 10.10 7.55
N VAL A 92 12.84 10.82 6.88
CA VAL A 92 14.20 11.08 7.37
C VAL A 92 14.47 12.58 7.28
N GLU A 93 14.77 13.19 8.42
CA GLU A 93 15.09 14.61 8.53
C GLU A 93 16.55 14.74 9.01
N PRO A 94 17.51 15.00 8.09
CA PRO A 94 18.89 15.25 8.45
C PRO A 94 19.09 16.70 8.90
N ASN A 95 19.93 16.92 9.91
CA ASN A 95 20.33 18.22 10.42
C ASN A 95 21.86 18.34 10.49
N ILE A 96 22.42 19.19 9.62
CA ILE A 96 23.87 19.40 9.49
C ILE A 96 24.45 20.15 10.69
N GLU A 97 23.73 21.15 11.20
CA GLU A 97 24.20 22.02 12.30
C GLU A 97 24.51 21.21 13.55
N LYS A 98 23.66 20.22 13.83
CA LYS A 98 23.77 19.37 15.03
C LYS A 98 24.43 18.02 14.74
N SER A 99 24.75 17.73 13.47
CA SER A 99 25.18 16.39 13.04
C SER A 99 24.22 15.28 13.54
N MET A 100 22.92 15.52 13.39
CA MET A 100 21.85 14.64 13.87
C MET A 100 20.89 14.26 12.73
N VAL A 101 20.28 13.10 12.84
CA VAL A 101 19.32 12.57 11.88
C VAL A 101 18.12 12.05 12.65
N ILE A 102 16.94 12.58 12.33
CA ILE A 102 15.68 12.13 12.91
C ILE A 102 15.04 11.16 11.93
N VAL A 103 14.85 9.92 12.36
CA VAL A 103 14.24 8.85 11.56
C VAL A 103 12.88 8.52 12.16
N ARG A 104 11.83 8.63 11.33
CA ARG A 104 10.47 8.23 11.69
C ARG A 104 10.12 6.97 10.94
N GLY A 105 9.75 5.91 11.66
CA GLY A 105 9.39 4.65 11.04
C GLY A 105 9.26 3.49 12.01
N ILE A 106 8.91 2.34 11.43
CA ILE A 106 8.78 1.06 12.11
C ILE A 106 10.10 0.30 11.95
N VAL A 107 11.16 0.78 12.62
CA VAL A 107 12.50 0.21 12.50
C VAL A 107 13.19 0.15 13.85
N ASP A 108 13.98 -0.90 14.06
CA ASP A 108 14.81 -1.05 15.24
C ASP A 108 16.06 -0.16 15.17
N PRO A 109 16.41 0.55 16.26
CA PRO A 109 17.56 1.45 16.30
C PRO A 109 18.89 0.74 16.01
N SER A 110 19.03 -0.50 16.49
CA SER A 110 20.24 -1.30 16.31
C SER A 110 20.47 -1.65 14.83
N LYS A 111 19.39 -1.89 14.08
CA LYS A 111 19.46 -2.14 12.63
C LYS A 111 19.86 -0.87 11.88
N LEU A 112 19.37 0.30 12.31
CA LEU A 112 19.74 1.60 11.73
C LEU A 112 21.25 1.86 11.88
N VAL A 113 21.80 1.71 13.09
CA VAL A 113 23.24 1.92 13.34
C VAL A 113 24.10 0.96 12.52
N GLN A 114 23.76 -0.33 12.50
CA GLN A 114 24.49 -1.33 11.70
C GLN A 114 24.42 -1.02 10.20
N TYR A 115 23.26 -0.58 9.72
CA TYR A 115 23.08 -0.24 8.31
C TYR A 115 23.92 0.96 7.90
N ILE A 116 23.95 2.02 8.73
CA ILE A 116 24.77 3.20 8.50
C ILE A 116 26.25 2.82 8.45
N LYS A 117 26.71 1.99 9.40
CA LYS A 117 28.10 1.49 9.41
C LYS A 117 28.44 0.66 8.17
N LYS A 118 27.53 -0.20 7.71
CA LYS A 118 27.75 -1.07 6.53
C LYS A 118 27.70 -0.30 5.20
N ARG A 119 26.82 0.68 5.07
CA ARG A 119 26.60 1.40 3.81
C ARG A 119 27.47 2.64 3.66
N LEU A 120 27.59 3.43 4.73
CA LEU A 120 28.31 4.70 4.71
C LEU A 120 29.68 4.62 5.37
N GLY A 121 30.00 3.55 6.10
CA GLY A 121 31.24 3.45 6.87
C GLY A 121 31.31 4.41 8.07
N LYS A 122 30.19 5.05 8.42
CA LYS A 122 30.11 6.05 9.50
C LYS A 122 29.60 5.43 10.79
N ASN A 123 30.08 5.93 11.92
CA ASN A 123 29.55 5.58 13.22
C ASN A 123 28.30 6.42 13.52
N ALA A 124 27.28 5.78 14.08
CA ALA A 124 26.03 6.41 14.49
C ALA A 124 25.74 6.06 15.95
N GLU A 125 25.37 7.07 16.74
CA GLU A 125 25.01 6.91 18.16
C GLU A 125 23.54 7.25 18.36
N ILE A 126 22.84 6.53 19.23
CA ILE A 126 21.41 6.72 19.49
C ILE A 126 21.26 7.70 20.65
N LEU A 127 20.70 8.88 20.40
CA LEU A 127 20.50 9.90 21.43
C LEU A 127 19.16 9.76 22.14
N LYS A 128 18.08 9.57 21.38
CA LYS A 128 16.71 9.51 21.91
C LYS A 128 15.85 8.57 21.10
N GLN A 129 14.99 7.82 21.79
CA GLN A 129 13.96 6.98 21.19
C GLN A 129 12.62 7.34 21.82
N GLU A 130 11.72 7.90 21.04
CA GLU A 130 10.37 8.19 21.48
C GLU A 130 9.44 7.10 20.91
N THR A 131 8.89 6.28 21.81
CA THR A 131 7.84 5.31 21.52
C THR A 131 6.51 5.91 21.99
N GLY A 132 5.67 6.36 21.07
CA GLY A 132 4.32 6.78 21.40
C GLY A 132 3.47 5.57 21.76
N GLN A 133 3.27 5.29 23.05
CA GLN A 133 2.23 4.38 23.51
C GLN A 133 0.89 5.13 23.53
N ALA A 134 0.03 4.86 22.56
CA ALA A 134 -1.38 5.26 22.60
C ALA A 134 -2.25 4.01 22.47
N ASN A 135 -2.86 3.63 23.59
CA ASN A 135 -3.89 2.61 23.65
C ASN A 135 -5.12 3.14 22.90
N CYS A 136 -5.45 2.61 21.72
CA CYS A 136 -6.79 2.71 21.13
C CYS A 136 -6.94 1.72 19.97
N CYS A 137 -7.31 0.48 20.27
CA CYS A 137 -8.10 -0.28 19.31
C CYS A 137 -9.48 0.39 19.22
N LYS A 138 -9.78 1.07 18.10
CA LYS A 138 -10.89 0.77 17.17
C LYS A 138 -10.58 1.35 15.78
N LYS A 139 -10.85 0.54 14.78
CA LYS A 139 -10.35 0.55 13.40
C LYS A 139 -11.36 1.12 12.39
N GLU A 140 -10.79 1.73 11.33
CA GLU A 140 -11.09 1.57 9.89
C GLU A 140 -12.46 2.03 9.31
N PRO A 141 -12.64 2.07 7.97
CA PRO A 141 -11.74 2.46 6.87
C PRO A 141 -12.39 3.51 5.94
N MET A 142 -11.63 4.19 5.07
CA MET A 142 -12.21 4.79 3.86
C MET A 142 -11.30 4.57 2.66
N TRP A 143 -11.82 3.76 1.75
CA TRP A 143 -11.40 3.57 0.37
C TRP A 143 -11.49 4.90 -0.37
N ASP A 144 -10.51 5.21 -1.22
CA ASP A 144 -10.78 5.91 -2.47
C ASP A 144 -9.65 5.62 -3.44
N ASN A 145 -9.92 4.62 -4.28
CA ASN A 145 -9.19 4.33 -5.48
C ASN A 145 -9.43 5.49 -6.45
N LYS A 146 -8.59 6.53 -6.42
CA LYS A 146 -8.57 7.55 -7.47
C LYS A 146 -7.32 7.38 -8.32
N TRP A 147 -7.44 6.49 -9.31
CA TRP A 147 -6.62 6.53 -10.50
C TRP A 147 -6.87 7.87 -11.20
N HIS A 148 -5.96 8.82 -11.01
CA HIS A 148 -5.80 9.91 -11.98
C HIS A 148 -4.72 9.50 -12.96
N CYS A 149 -5.14 9.25 -14.19
CA CYS A 149 -4.25 9.27 -15.34
C CYS A 149 -3.63 10.67 -15.45
N PRO A 150 -2.32 10.79 -15.71
CA PRO A 150 -1.70 12.07 -15.98
C PRO A 150 -2.31 12.67 -17.26
N PRO A 151 -2.63 13.97 -17.29
CA PRO A 151 -3.10 14.60 -18.52
C PRO A 151 -1.98 14.58 -19.55
N SER A 152 -2.18 13.73 -20.56
CA SER A 152 -1.63 13.94 -21.88
C SER A 152 -2.08 15.31 -22.37
N HIS A 153 -1.21 16.32 -22.31
CA HIS A 153 -1.15 17.32 -23.36
C HIS A 153 0.18 18.09 -23.31
N SER A 154 0.91 17.98 -24.43
CA SER A 154 1.62 19.10 -25.06
C SER A 154 2.75 19.75 -24.26
N SER A 155 3.98 19.27 -24.44
CA SER A 155 4.91 19.80 -25.47
C SER A 155 6.38 19.57 -25.08
N ALA A 156 7.11 18.95 -26.02
CA ALA A 156 8.55 19.06 -26.25
C ALA A 156 9.55 18.41 -25.26
N GLN A 157 10.10 17.29 -25.75
CA GLN A 157 11.51 16.85 -25.65
C GLN A 157 12.06 16.32 -24.32
N CYS A 158 11.78 15.04 -24.05
CA CYS A 158 12.79 14.15 -23.48
C CYS A 158 13.50 13.44 -24.63
N ILE A 159 14.67 13.94 -24.99
CA ILE A 159 15.64 13.27 -25.86
C ILE A 159 16.32 12.20 -25.01
N CYS A 160 16.02 10.92 -25.27
CA CYS A 160 16.83 9.81 -24.82
C CYS A 160 17.27 9.00 -26.05
N PRO A 161 18.50 9.19 -26.56
CA PRO A 161 19.13 8.21 -27.43
C PRO A 161 20.51 7.80 -26.88
N SER A 162 20.64 6.49 -26.71
CA SER A 162 21.83 5.61 -26.73
C SER A 162 21.50 4.46 -25.77
N ASP A 163 21.36 3.20 -26.17
CA ASP A 163 22.01 2.42 -27.22
C ASP A 163 20.98 1.45 -27.85
N MET A 164 20.83 1.44 -29.17
CA MET A 164 21.37 0.40 -30.06
C MET A 164 21.37 -1.01 -29.47
N PHE A 165 20.43 -1.85 -29.90
CA PHE A 165 20.71 -3.17 -30.49
C PHE A 165 19.42 -3.70 -31.13
N SER A 166 19.39 -3.66 -32.47
CA SER A 166 18.47 -4.45 -33.28
C SER A 166 18.89 -5.90 -33.18
N ASP A 167 18.20 -6.70 -32.39
CA ASP A 167 18.30 -8.16 -32.51
C ASP A 167 17.27 -8.60 -33.55
N GLU A 168 17.79 -8.71 -34.76
CA GLU A 168 17.25 -9.49 -35.86
C GLU A 168 16.98 -10.91 -35.32
N ASN A 169 15.73 -11.20 -34.97
CA ASN A 169 15.31 -12.56 -34.65
C ASN A 169 14.88 -13.25 -35.96
N PRO A 170 15.76 -14.04 -36.62
CA PRO A 170 15.43 -14.76 -37.84
C PRO A 170 14.38 -15.88 -37.66
N PHE A 171 13.88 -16.12 -36.43
CA PHE A 171 12.83 -17.11 -36.14
C PHE A 171 11.45 -16.49 -35.84
N ALA A 172 11.25 -15.19 -36.03
CA ALA A 172 9.92 -14.59 -35.96
C ALA A 172 9.09 -14.93 -37.23
N CYS A 173 8.65 -16.18 -37.33
CA CYS A 173 7.69 -16.63 -38.33
C CYS A 173 6.36 -15.84 -38.18
N ARG A 174 6.07 -15.00 -39.17
CA ARG A 174 4.74 -14.41 -39.41
C ARG A 174 3.82 -15.51 -39.96
N ILE A 175 2.82 -15.91 -39.16
CA ILE A 175 1.67 -16.68 -39.65
C ILE A 175 0.80 -15.71 -40.48
N MET A 176 0.47 -16.09 -41.72
CA MET A 176 -0.55 -15.43 -42.55
C MET A 176 -1.94 -15.65 -41.97
#